data_AF-A0A920UM09-F1
#
_entry.id   AF-A0A920UM09-F1
#
_cell.length_a   1.000
_cell.length_b   1.000
_cell.length_c   1.000
_cell.angle_alpha   90.00
_cell.angle_beta   90.00
_cell.angle_gamma   90.00
#
_symmetry.space_group_name_H-M   'P 1'
#
loop_
_entity.id
_entity.type
_entity.pdbx_description
1 polymer ?
#
loop_
_entity_poly.entity_id
_entity_poly.type
_entity_poly.pdbx_seq_one_letter_code
_entity_poly.pdbx_strand_id
1 'polypeptide(L)'
;MYLREIGRVKLLTSKDEQELARNLEGQKYLASLEKDLLEQEGREAFPWECTAALLYRLVEAQPLIMALAEQLDLPRDLSLTQIKDNATLRSAIDGEVSLELLSNVSESLGASEEDTYRQIVNLSLFTWILPASSFKTTGDCLISELTHVFSTA
;
A
#
# COMPACT_ATOMS: atom_id res chain seq x y z
N MET A 1 23.31 19.85 19.60
CA MET A 1 22.92 18.84 20.62
C MET A 1 23.85 19.00 21.80
N TYR A 2 23.35 19.24 23.02
CA TYR A 2 24.20 19.47 24.19
C TYR A 2 24.78 18.13 24.68
N LEU A 3 26.10 18.08 24.91
CA LEU A 3 26.86 16.90 25.36
C LEU A 3 26.28 16.15 26.58
N ARG A 4 25.38 16.79 27.35
CA ARG A 4 24.68 16.19 28.50
C ARG A 4 23.55 15.23 28.14
N GLU A 5 23.08 15.22 26.89
CA GLU A 5 21.96 14.38 26.44
C GLU A 5 22.41 13.11 25.71
N ILE A 6 23.66 13.08 25.24
CA ILE A 6 24.25 11.93 24.54
C ILE A 6 24.41 10.78 25.54
N GLY A 7 23.48 9.81 25.51
CA GLY A 7 23.45 8.63 26.37
C GLY A 7 22.25 8.51 27.32
N ARG A 8 21.36 9.52 27.40
CA ARG A 8 20.12 9.44 28.18
C ARG A 8 18.90 9.01 27.37
N VAL A 9 18.98 9.06 26.05
CA VAL A 9 17.92 8.65 25.13
C VAL A 9 18.34 7.34 24.49
N LYS A 10 17.50 6.32 24.61
CA LYS A 10 17.70 5.04 23.92
C LYS A 10 17.67 5.31 22.41
N LEU A 11 18.73 4.93 21.71
CA LEU A 11 18.77 5.01 20.26
C LEU A 11 17.70 4.07 19.68
N LEU A 12 17.15 4.46 18.53
CA LEU A 12 16.24 3.60 17.77
C LEU A 12 17.00 2.35 17.35
N THR A 13 16.35 1.20 17.43
CA THR A 13 16.82 0.00 16.75
C THR A 13 16.49 0.11 15.25
N SER A 14 17.14 -0.69 14.41
CA SER A 14 16.81 -0.71 12.97
C SER A 14 15.33 -1.00 12.70
N LYS A 15 14.68 -1.78 13.57
CA LYS A 15 13.24 -2.03 13.49
C LYS A 15 12.43 -0.78 13.82
N ASP A 16 12.81 -0.05 14.87
CA ASP A 16 12.13 1.19 15.25
C ASP A 16 12.30 2.27 14.17
N GLU A 17 13.46 2.32 13.51
CA GLU A 17 13.70 3.20 12.36
C GLU A 17 12.81 2.87 11.16
N GLN A 18 12.65 1.59 10.83
CA GLN A 18 11.75 1.14 9.76
C GLN A 18 10.28 1.47 10.06
N GLU A 19 9.82 1.20 11.29
CA GLU A 19 8.45 1.54 11.69
C GLU A 19 8.22 3.05 11.65
N LEU A 20 9.18 3.86 12.12
CA LEU A 20 9.10 5.31 12.06
C LEU A 20 9.11 5.83 10.63
N ALA A 21 10.00 5.33 9.77
CA ALA A 21 10.07 5.71 8.36
C ALA A 21 8.73 5.44 7.66
N ARG A 22 8.17 4.25 7.85
CA ARG A 22 6.88 3.87 7.28
C ARG A 22 5.73 4.72 7.80
N ASN A 23 5.71 5.04 9.10
CA ASN A 23 4.72 5.97 9.67
C ASN A 23 4.80 7.36 9.03
N LEU A 24 6.02 7.88 8.82
CA LEU A 24 6.24 9.18 8.18
C LEU A 24 5.81 9.17 6.71
N GLU A 25 6.10 8.11 5.97
CA GLU A 25 5.65 7.95 4.59
C GLU A 25 4.14 7.83 4.50
N GLY A 26 3.51 7.03 5.37
CA GLY A 26 2.06 6.91 5.44
C GLY A 26 1.37 8.24 5.75
N GLN A 27 1.93 9.04 6.66
CA GLN A 27 1.43 10.39 6.95
C GLN A 27 1.53 11.32 5.74
N LYS A 28 2.67 11.33 5.03
CA LYS A 28 2.83 12.13 3.81
C LYS A 28 1.85 11.71 2.72
N TYR A 29 1.66 10.41 2.56
CA TYR A 29 0.71 9.86 1.60
C TYR A 29 -0.72 10.27 1.90
N LEU A 30 -1.15 10.12 3.17
CA LEU A 30 -2.47 10.56 3.62
C LEU A 30 -2.69 12.06 3.44
N ALA A 31 -1.71 12.89 3.82
CA ALA A 31 -1.79 14.33 3.64
C ALA A 31 -1.92 14.73 2.16
N SER A 32 -1.23 14.01 1.27
CA SER A 32 -1.40 14.21 -0.18
C SER A 32 -2.80 13.80 -0.63
N LEU A 33 -3.30 12.66 -0.18
CA LEU A 33 -4.64 12.17 -0.53
C LEU A 33 -5.74 13.13 -0.04
N GLU A 34 -5.64 13.63 1.19
CA GLU A 34 -6.58 14.60 1.75
C GLU A 34 -6.56 15.91 0.97
N LYS A 35 -5.38 16.34 0.53
CA LYS A 35 -5.23 17.53 -0.31
C LYS A 35 -5.89 17.32 -1.68
N ASP A 36 -5.67 16.18 -2.32
CA ASP A 36 -6.28 15.84 -3.61
C ASP A 36 -7.82 15.87 -3.50
N LEU A 37 -8.37 15.27 -2.44
CA LEU A 37 -9.81 15.27 -2.17
C LEU A 37 -10.35 16.68 -1.86
N LEU A 38 -9.59 17.50 -1.11
CA LEU A 38 -9.94 18.89 -0.84
C LEU A 38 -10.01 19.72 -2.12
N GLU A 39 -9.06 19.54 -3.04
CA GLU A 39 -9.03 20.22 -4.33
C GLU A 39 -10.21 19.80 -5.23
N GLN A 40 -10.64 18.54 -5.14
CA GLN A 40 -11.77 18.01 -5.91
C GLN A 40 -13.14 18.46 -5.36
N GLU A 41 -13.34 18.36 -4.04
CA GLU A 41 -14.64 18.57 -3.40
C GLU A 41 -14.83 19.98 -2.83
N GLY A 42 -13.76 20.78 -2.74
CA GLY A 42 -13.77 22.12 -2.16
C GLY A 42 -14.00 22.16 -0.64
N ARG A 43 -13.88 21.01 0.04
CA ARG A 43 -13.99 20.86 1.50
C ARG A 43 -13.05 19.77 2.01
N GLU A 44 -12.78 19.78 3.31
CA GLU A 44 -12.02 18.70 3.94
C GLU A 44 -12.69 17.33 3.73
N ALA A 45 -11.86 16.32 3.48
CA ALA A 45 -12.29 14.94 3.30
C ALA A 45 -12.77 14.34 4.62
N PHE A 46 -13.87 13.60 4.57
CA PHE A 46 -14.25 12.73 5.67
C PHE A 46 -13.37 11.48 5.71
N PRO A 47 -13.12 10.89 6.90
CA PRO A 47 -12.29 9.68 7.01
C PRO A 47 -12.73 8.50 6.12
N TRP A 48 -14.04 8.38 5.86
CA TRP A 48 -14.57 7.33 4.99
C TRP A 48 -14.26 7.60 3.50
N GLU A 49 -14.11 8.86 3.08
CA GLU A 49 -13.74 9.24 1.71
C GLU A 49 -12.28 8.86 1.43
N CYS A 50 -11.38 9.12 2.40
CA CYS A 50 -10.01 8.64 2.32
C CYS A 50 -9.97 7.11 2.23
N THR A 51 -10.78 6.41 3.02
CA THR A 51 -10.86 4.94 2.97
C THR A 51 -11.37 4.45 1.61
N ALA A 52 -12.41 5.07 1.06
CA ALA A 52 -12.94 4.73 -0.26
C ALA A 52 -11.89 4.97 -1.35
N ALA A 53 -11.18 6.10 -1.32
CA ALA A 53 -10.13 6.40 -2.28
C ALA A 53 -8.98 5.38 -2.23
N LEU A 54 -8.57 4.92 -1.04
CA LEU A 54 -7.57 3.85 -0.90
C LEU A 54 -8.06 2.52 -1.49
N LEU A 55 -9.35 2.19 -1.33
CA LEU A 55 -9.92 0.99 -1.93
C LEU A 55 -10.06 1.09 -3.45
N TYR A 56 -10.37 2.27 -4.01
CA TYR A 56 -10.32 2.50 -5.45
C TYR A 56 -8.91 2.34 -6.01
N ARG A 57 -7.89 2.87 -5.32
CA ARG A 57 -6.48 2.65 -5.71
C ARG A 57 -6.10 1.16 -5.65
N LEU A 58 -6.68 0.41 -4.71
CA LEU A 58 -6.49 -1.03 -4.63
C LEU A 58 -7.10 -1.76 -5.83
N VAL A 59 -8.31 -1.36 -6.26
CA VAL A 59 -8.92 -1.84 -7.52
C VAL A 59 -8.04 -1.54 -8.72
N GLU A 60 -7.53 -0.31 -8.85
CA GLU A 60 -6.65 0.09 -9.95
C GLU A 60 -5.34 -0.70 -9.95
N ALA A 61 -4.84 -1.09 -8.78
CA ALA A 61 -3.64 -1.90 -8.62
C ALA A 61 -3.87 -3.41 -8.85
N GLN A 62 -5.09 -3.85 -9.17
CA GLN A 62 -5.39 -5.26 -9.41
C GLN A 62 -4.42 -5.93 -10.42
N PRO A 63 -4.12 -5.35 -11.60
CA PRO A 63 -3.19 -5.97 -12.55
C PRO A 63 -1.80 -6.18 -11.95
N LEU A 64 -1.29 -5.20 -11.18
CA LEU A 64 -0.02 -5.29 -10.48
C LEU A 64 -0.04 -6.41 -9.43
N ILE A 65 -1.10 -6.48 -8.63
CA ILE A 65 -1.25 -7.52 -7.58
C ILE A 65 -1.26 -8.91 -8.21
N MET A 66 -1.96 -9.10 -9.33
CA MET A 66 -2.00 -10.37 -10.05
C MET A 66 -0.62 -10.75 -10.61
N ALA A 67 0.10 -9.79 -11.19
CA ALA A 67 1.45 -10.01 -11.71
C ALA A 67 2.45 -10.36 -10.59
N LEU A 68 2.39 -9.64 -9.46
CA LEU A 68 3.19 -9.97 -8.27
C LEU A 68 2.84 -11.36 -7.72
N ALA A 69 1.56 -11.69 -7.62
CA ALA A 69 1.13 -12.99 -7.14
C ALA A 69 1.68 -14.13 -8.00
N GLU A 70 1.67 -13.97 -9.33
CA GLU A 70 2.23 -14.96 -10.25
C GLU A 70 3.75 -15.13 -10.09
N GLN A 71 4.50 -14.04 -9.94
CA GLN A 71 5.95 -14.12 -9.72
C GLN A 71 6.34 -14.68 -8.33
N LEU A 72 5.41 -14.66 -7.38
CA LEU A 72 5.63 -15.09 -5.99
C LEU A 72 4.99 -16.47 -5.69
N ASP A 73 4.53 -17.19 -6.71
CA ASP A 73 3.82 -18.48 -6.58
C ASP A 73 2.58 -18.40 -5.65
N LEU A 74 1.90 -17.27 -5.63
CA LEU A 74 0.66 -17.04 -4.89
C LEU A 74 -0.58 -17.23 -5.79
N PRO A 75 -1.77 -17.47 -5.21
CA PRO A 75 -3.01 -17.42 -5.97
C PRO A 75 -3.15 -16.07 -6.68
N ARG A 76 -3.43 -16.09 -8.00
CA ARG A 76 -3.55 -14.86 -8.81
C ARG A 76 -4.60 -13.89 -8.26
N ASP A 77 -5.70 -14.41 -7.75
CA ASP A 77 -6.79 -13.63 -7.18
C ASP A 77 -6.74 -13.75 -5.66
N LEU A 78 -6.18 -12.72 -5.01
CA LEU A 78 -5.98 -12.67 -3.56
C LEU A 78 -7.17 -11.99 -2.89
N SER A 79 -7.52 -12.44 -1.68
CA SER A 79 -8.42 -11.69 -0.82
C SER A 79 -7.75 -10.42 -0.28
N LEU A 80 -8.54 -9.46 0.15
CA LEU A 80 -8.02 -8.20 0.71
C LEU A 80 -7.12 -8.43 1.93
N THR A 81 -7.48 -9.38 2.79
CA THR A 81 -6.68 -9.79 3.95
C THR A 81 -5.37 -10.44 3.50
N GLN A 82 -5.38 -11.25 2.43
CA GLN A 82 -4.15 -11.81 1.88
C GLN A 82 -3.25 -10.71 1.30
N ILE A 83 -3.79 -9.72 0.59
CA ILE A 83 -3.01 -8.58 0.09
C ILE A 83 -2.36 -7.82 1.25
N LYS A 84 -3.09 -7.65 2.35
CA LYS A 84 -2.60 -6.91 3.51
C LYS A 84 -1.58 -7.69 4.35
N ASP A 85 -1.81 -8.98 4.58
CA ASP A 85 -1.13 -9.74 5.65
C ASP A 85 -0.31 -10.94 5.15
N ASN A 86 -0.35 -11.30 3.86
CA ASN A 86 0.45 -12.41 3.34
C ASN A 86 1.95 -12.10 3.43
N ALA A 87 2.68 -12.89 4.23
CA ALA A 87 4.09 -12.65 4.51
C ALA A 87 4.98 -12.63 3.26
N THR A 88 4.72 -13.51 2.28
CA THR A 88 5.47 -13.55 1.02
C THR A 88 5.29 -12.25 0.25
N LEU A 89 4.04 -11.82 0.04
CA LEU A 89 3.75 -10.57 -0.65
C LEU A 89 4.34 -9.37 0.10
N ARG A 90 4.14 -9.27 1.41
CA ARG A 90 4.67 -8.16 2.23
C ARG A 90 6.18 -8.09 2.18
N SER A 91 6.88 -9.23 2.24
CA SER A 91 8.34 -9.25 2.13
C SER A 91 8.86 -8.76 0.78
N ALA A 92 8.10 -8.97 -0.29
CA ALA A 92 8.46 -8.56 -1.65
C ALA A 92 8.25 -7.07 -1.92
N ILE A 93 7.30 -6.41 -1.23
CA ILE A 93 6.90 -5.03 -1.50
C ILE A 93 7.25 -4.02 -0.40
N ASP A 94 7.41 -4.44 0.86
CA ASP A 94 7.71 -3.55 1.99
C ASP A 94 9.21 -3.26 2.17
N GLY A 95 10.06 -3.99 1.47
CA GLY A 95 11.52 -3.89 1.54
C GLY A 95 12.15 -3.43 0.24
N GLU A 96 13.42 -3.79 0.05
CA GLU A 96 14.10 -3.60 -1.22
C GLU A 96 13.49 -4.54 -2.27
N VAL A 97 12.85 -3.94 -3.28
CA VAL A 97 12.26 -4.70 -4.39
C VAL A 97 13.40 -5.31 -5.21
N SER A 98 13.43 -6.64 -5.31
CA SER A 98 14.46 -7.32 -6.08
C SER A 98 14.39 -6.92 -7.56
N LEU A 99 15.56 -6.71 -8.19
CA LEU A 99 15.64 -6.34 -9.62
C LEU A 99 14.99 -7.38 -10.55
N GLU A 100 15.10 -8.67 -10.21
CA GLU A 100 14.47 -9.76 -10.97
C GLU A 100 12.94 -9.66 -10.94
N LEU A 101 12.36 -9.53 -9.74
CA LEU A 101 10.91 -9.31 -9.58
C LEU A 101 10.46 -8.05 -10.34
N LEU A 102 11.19 -6.95 -10.20
CA LEU A 102 10.85 -5.70 -10.85
C LEU A 102 10.83 -5.85 -12.37
N SER A 103 11.86 -6.47 -12.94
CA SER A 103 11.97 -6.69 -14.38
C SER A 103 10.82 -7.57 -14.89
N ASN A 104 10.58 -8.72 -14.24
CA ASN A 104 9.53 -9.66 -14.65
C ASN A 104 8.13 -9.06 -14.55
N VAL A 105 7.84 -8.32 -13.47
CA VAL A 105 6.54 -7.67 -13.28
C VAL A 105 6.36 -6.54 -14.29
N SER A 106 7.40 -5.75 -14.56
CA SER A 106 7.33 -4.65 -15.53
C SER A 106 7.08 -5.17 -16.95
N GLU A 107 7.73 -6.27 -17.34
CA GLU A 107 7.51 -6.95 -18.61
C GLU A 107 6.08 -7.48 -18.71
N SER A 108 5.60 -8.14 -17.65
CA SER A 108 4.23 -8.67 -17.60
C SER A 108 3.16 -7.57 -17.71
N LEU A 109 3.43 -6.37 -17.20
CA LEU A 109 2.51 -5.24 -17.25
C LEU A 109 2.69 -4.38 -18.52
N GLY A 110 3.75 -4.61 -19.31
CA GLY A 110 4.12 -3.76 -20.43
C GLY A 110 4.46 -2.32 -20.01
N ALA A 111 4.97 -2.15 -18.79
CA ALA A 111 5.30 -0.85 -18.20
C ALA A 111 6.82 -0.69 -18.04
N SER A 112 7.28 0.54 -17.77
CA SER A 112 8.69 0.75 -17.43
C SER A 112 9.01 0.19 -16.04
N GLU A 113 10.25 -0.22 -15.79
CA GLU A 113 10.71 -0.62 -14.45
C GLU A 113 10.56 0.55 -13.45
N GLU A 114 10.77 1.80 -13.88
CA GLU A 114 10.60 2.97 -13.02
C GLU A 114 9.14 3.14 -12.57
N ASP A 115 8.18 3.03 -13.50
CA ASP A 115 6.76 3.14 -13.18
C ASP A 115 6.30 1.97 -12.32
N THR A 116 6.76 0.75 -12.64
CA THR A 116 6.44 -0.46 -11.88
C THR A 116 6.94 -0.34 -10.44
N TYR A 117 8.16 0.13 -10.25
CA TYR A 117 8.73 0.36 -8.92
C TYR A 117 7.87 1.35 -8.12
N ARG A 118 7.48 2.48 -8.73
CA ARG A 118 6.59 3.46 -8.09
C ARG A 118 5.24 2.85 -7.72
N GLN A 119 4.66 2.02 -8.57
CA GLN A 119 3.40 1.34 -8.27
C GLN A 119 3.54 0.34 -7.13
N ILE A 120 4.64 -0.42 -7.04
CA ILE A 120 4.93 -1.34 -5.93
C ILE A 120 5.05 -0.58 -4.61
N VAL A 121 5.80 0.52 -4.59
CA VAL A 121 5.93 1.37 -3.39
C VAL A 121 4.56 1.91 -2.96
N ASN A 122 3.77 2.42 -3.91
CA ASN A 122 2.42 2.89 -3.61
C ASN A 122 1.53 1.77 -3.06
N LEU A 123 1.56 0.58 -3.66
CA LEU A 123 0.83 -0.60 -3.19
C LEU A 123 1.19 -0.95 -1.74
N SER A 124 2.47 -1.00 -1.40
CA SER A 124 2.92 -1.24 -0.03
C SER A 124 2.34 -0.21 0.95
N LEU A 125 2.38 1.07 0.58
CA LEU A 125 1.90 2.18 1.41
C LEU A 125 0.39 2.12 1.63
N PHE A 126 -0.43 2.12 0.57
CA PHE A 126 -1.87 2.24 0.75
C PHE A 126 -2.50 0.98 1.34
N THR A 127 -1.96 -0.21 1.07
CA THR A 127 -2.43 -1.45 1.71
C THR A 127 -2.10 -1.49 3.19
N TRP A 128 -1.03 -0.82 3.60
CA TRP A 128 -0.66 -0.68 5.01
C TRP A 128 -1.52 0.36 5.74
N ILE A 129 -1.82 1.49 5.08
CA ILE A 129 -2.66 2.57 5.61
C ILE A 129 -4.13 2.13 5.73
N LEU A 130 -4.59 1.25 4.85
CA LEU A 130 -5.98 0.84 4.75
C LEU A 130 -6.50 0.32 6.12
N PRO A 131 -7.55 0.95 6.69
CA PRO A 131 -8.04 0.57 8.02
C PRO A 131 -8.55 -0.86 8.04
N ALA A 132 -8.26 -1.63 9.09
CA ALA A 132 -8.75 -3.02 9.21
C ALA A 132 -10.29 -3.13 9.20
N SER A 133 -11.01 -2.05 9.51
CA SER A 133 -12.47 -1.98 9.40
C SER A 133 -12.99 -2.03 7.96
N SER A 134 -12.18 -1.67 6.95
CA SER A 134 -12.60 -1.73 5.54
C SER A 134 -12.93 -3.17 5.13
N PHE A 135 -12.13 -4.15 5.56
CA PHE A 135 -12.33 -5.57 5.24
C PHE A 135 -13.61 -6.15 5.85
N LYS A 136 -14.04 -5.63 7.01
CA LYS A 136 -15.32 -6.02 7.62
C LYS A 136 -16.50 -5.55 6.79
N THR A 137 -16.39 -4.37 6.18
CA THR A 137 -17.45 -3.77 5.36
C THR A 137 -17.52 -4.43 3.98
N THR A 138 -16.37 -4.75 3.37
CA THR A 138 -16.30 -5.40 2.05
C THR A 138 -16.45 -6.93 2.10
N GLY A 139 -16.37 -7.54 3.29
CA GLY A 139 -16.56 -8.97 3.48
C GLY A 139 -15.34 -9.84 3.14
N ASP A 140 -14.12 -9.27 3.16
CA ASP A 140 -12.87 -9.91 2.71
C ASP A 140 -13.00 -10.57 1.32
N CYS A 141 -13.61 -9.86 0.38
CA CYS A 141 -13.80 -10.34 -0.99
C CYS A 141 -12.46 -10.50 -1.73
N LEU A 142 -12.51 -11.16 -2.89
CA LEU A 142 -11.37 -11.22 -3.79
C LEU A 142 -11.13 -9.84 -4.43
N ILE A 143 -9.90 -9.58 -4.86
CA ILE A 143 -9.56 -8.31 -5.50
C ILE A 143 -10.34 -8.11 -6.81
N SER A 144 -10.60 -9.19 -7.55
CA SER A 144 -11.46 -9.15 -8.75
C SER A 144 -12.90 -8.73 -8.45
N GLU A 145 -13.42 -9.10 -7.27
CA GLU A 145 -14.80 -8.84 -6.84
C GLU A 145 -14.98 -7.43 -6.27
N LEU A 146 -13.89 -6.78 -5.86
CA LEU A 146 -13.94 -5.47 -5.19
C LEU A 146 -14.59 -4.38 -6.07
N THR A 147 -14.41 -4.46 -7.39
CA THR A 147 -15.08 -3.56 -8.36
C THR A 147 -16.61 -3.58 -8.22
N HIS A 148 -17.18 -4.77 -8.02
CA HIS A 148 -18.64 -4.97 -7.91
C HIS A 148 -19.20 -4.44 -6.59
N VAL A 149 -18.39 -4.42 -5.53
CA VAL A 149 -18.76 -3.84 -4.23
C VAL A 149 -18.99 -2.33 -4.39
N PHE A 150 -18.19 -1.65 -5.22
CA PHE A 150 -18.33 -0.21 -5.47
C PHE A 150 -19.42 0.16 -6.47
N SER A 151 -19.79 -0.74 -7.40
CA SER A 151 -20.87 -0.46 -8.37
C SER A 151 -22.28 -0.63 -7.80
N THR A 152 -22.40 -1.22 -6.60
CA THR A 152 -23.67 -1.59 -5.98
C THR A 152 -24.08 -0.64 -4.83
N ALA A 153 -23.24 0.36 -4.52
CA ALA A 153 -23.47 1.40 -3.52
C ALA A 153 -23.91 2.72 -4.18
#